data_AF-A0AAW9JP03-F1
#
_entry.id   AF-A0AAW9JP03-F1
#
_cell.length_a   1.000
_cell.length_b   1.000
_cell.length_c   1.000
_cell.angle_alpha   90.00
_cell.angle_beta   90.00
_cell.angle_gamma   90.00
#
_symmetry.space_group_name_H-M   'P 1'
#
loop_
_entity.id
_entity.type
_entity.pdbx_description
1 polymer ?
#
loop_
_entity_poly.entity_id
_entity_poly.type
_entity_poly.pdbx_seq_one_letter_code
_entity_poly.pdbx_strand_id
1 'polypeptide(L)' 'MVRHYLINTLVNWRESLRKSEMQRAYNYLRSMYGMSKAEARKMLGVLRLEDSGYFQYEWRHPRLRELLGEW' A
#
# COMPACT_ATOMS: atom_id res chain seq x y z
N MET A 1 14.27 5.87 -23.29
CA MET A 1 14.84 5.31 -22.05
C MET A 1 14.29 5.96 -20.78
N VAL A 2 14.29 7.31 -20.68
CA VAL A 2 13.84 8.05 -19.47
C VAL A 2 12.42 7.67 -19.00
N ARG A 3 11.46 7.51 -19.93
CA ARG A 3 10.07 7.13 -19.61
C ARG A 3 9.96 5.77 -18.90
N HIS A 4 10.70 4.75 -19.34
CA HIS A 4 10.70 3.42 -18.72
C HIS A 4 11.29 3.44 -17.30
N TYR A 5 12.36 4.21 -17.10
CA TYR A 5 12.97 4.35 -15.78
C TYR A 5 12.05 5.06 -14.78
N LEU A 6 11.36 6.12 -15.22
CA LEU A 6 10.36 6.82 -14.41
C LEU A 6 9.20 5.91 -14.03
N ILE A 7 8.65 5.16 -14.98
CA ILE A 7 7.57 4.19 -14.71
C ILE A 7 8.02 3.14 -13.69
N ASN A 8 9.19 2.53 -13.87
CA ASN A 8 9.71 1.55 -12.91
C ASN A 8 9.95 2.16 -11.52
N THR A 9 10.44 3.39 -11.45
CA THR A 9 10.63 4.11 -10.18
C THR A 9 9.30 4.33 -9.48
N LEU A 10 8.25 4.73 -10.23
CA LEU A 10 6.90 4.94 -9.70
C LEU A 10 6.25 3.63 -9.24
N VAL A 11 6.40 2.54 -10.00
CA VAL A 11 5.94 1.20 -9.60
C VAL A 11 6.62 0.76 -8.30
N ASN A 12 7.94 0.88 -8.23
CA ASN A 12 8.71 0.50 -7.04
C ASN A 12 8.33 1.34 -5.81
N TRP A 13 8.12 2.64 -6.02
CA TRP A 13 7.71 3.56 -4.97
C TRP A 13 6.30 3.23 -4.46
N ARG A 14 5.36 2.93 -5.36
CA ARG A 14 4.00 2.45 -5.03
C ARG A 14 4.05 1.18 -4.19
N GLU A 15 4.81 0.16 -4.63
CA GLU A 15 4.93 -1.07 -3.87
C GLU A 15 5.55 -0.87 -2.48
N SER A 16 6.54 0.02 -2.38
CA SER A 16 7.21 0.34 -1.12
C SER A 16 6.24 0.98 -0.13
N LEU A 17 5.43 1.94 -0.58
CA LEU A 17 4.37 2.54 0.23
C LEU A 17 3.35 1.50 0.70
N ARG A 18 2.88 0.63 -0.21
CA ARG A 18 1.92 -0.43 0.15
C ARG A 18 2.49 -1.35 1.24
N LYS A 19 3.74 -1.78 1.09
CA LYS A 19 4.44 -2.63 2.07
C LYS A 19 4.60 -1.92 3.41
N SER A 20 4.98 -0.65 3.39
CA SER A 20 5.13 0.18 4.60
C SER A 20 3.82 0.31 5.38
N GLU A 21 2.72 0.65 4.70
CA GLU A 21 1.40 0.79 5.32
C GLU A 21 0.90 -0.56 5.89
N MET A 22 1.07 -1.65 5.15
CA MET A 22 0.75 -3.00 5.64
C MET A 22 1.57 -3.36 6.89
N GLN A 23 2.86 -3.04 6.90
CA GLN A 23 3.72 -3.30 8.04
C GLN A 23 3.32 -2.46 9.26
N ARG A 24 2.93 -1.19 9.04
CA ARG A 24 2.44 -0.31 10.09
C ARG A 24 1.14 -0.81 10.70
N ALA A 25 0.18 -1.22 9.87
CA ALA A 25 -1.07 -1.83 10.32
C ALA A 25 -0.83 -3.16 11.07
N TYR A 26 0.06 -4.01 10.57
CA TYR A 26 0.47 -5.24 11.27
C TYR A 26 1.04 -4.94 12.67
N ASN A 27 1.97 -3.98 12.75
CA ASN A 27 2.59 -3.59 14.01
C ASN A 27 1.57 -2.98 14.98
N TYR A 28 0.65 -2.16 14.48
CA TYR A 28 -0.43 -1.58 15.25
C TYR A 28 -1.33 -2.67 15.84
N LEU A 29 -1.75 -3.65 15.04
CA LEU A 29 -2.59 -4.76 15.50
C LEU A 29 -1.92 -5.57 16.59
N ARG A 30 -0.62 -5.84 16.43
CA ARG A 30 0.17 -6.58 17.41
C ARG A 30 0.41 -5.78 18.69
N SER A 31 0.67 -4.48 18.57
CA SER A 31 1.00 -3.60 19.70
C SER A 31 -0.23 -3.21 20.52
N MET A 32 -1.34 -2.86 19.87
CA MET A 32 -2.53 -2.32 20.56
C MET A 32 -3.48 -3.41 21.01
N TYR A 33 -3.62 -4.49 20.23
CA TYR A 33 -4.57 -5.57 20.52
C TYR A 33 -3.90 -6.86 20.99
N GLY A 34 -2.57 -6.88 21.12
CA GLY A 34 -1.83 -8.07 21.55
C GLY A 34 -1.98 -9.27 20.60
N MET A 35 -2.42 -9.05 19.37
CA MET A 35 -2.74 -10.13 18.43
C MET A 35 -1.51 -11.00 18.13
N SER A 36 -1.73 -12.31 18.01
CA SER A 36 -0.74 -13.21 17.46
C SER A 36 -0.47 -12.88 15.98
N LYS A 37 0.68 -13.34 15.47
CA LYS A 37 1.05 -13.14 14.07
C LYS A 37 0.01 -13.69 13.08
N ALA A 38 -0.66 -14.78 13.44
CA ALA A 38 -1.70 -15.40 12.61
C ALA A 38 -2.97 -14.54 12.59
N GLU A 39 -3.40 -14.06 13.76
CA GLU A 39 -4.58 -13.20 13.89
C GLU A 39 -4.39 -11.85 13.19
N ALA A 40 -3.24 -11.20 13.39
CA ALA A 40 -2.93 -9.92 12.74
C ALA A 40 -2.90 -10.06 11.20
N ARG A 41 -2.41 -11.18 10.67
CA ARG A 41 -2.44 -11.48 9.23
C ARG A 41 -3.85 -11.72 8.70
N LYS A 42 -4.67 -12.48 9.44
CA LYS A 42 -6.07 -12.71 9.09
C LYS A 42 -6.84 -11.39 9.09
N MET A 43 -6.61 -10.55 10.09
CA MET A 43 -7.23 -9.23 10.22
C MET A 43 -6.80 -8.29 9.09
N LEU A 44 -5.52 -8.31 8.69
CA LEU A 44 -5.02 -7.57 7.52
C LEU A 44 -5.65 -8.03 6.19
N GLY A 45 -5.94 -9.32 6.04
CA GLY A 45 -6.65 -9.84 4.87
C GLY A 45 -8.12 -9.41 4.81
N VAL A 46 -8.73 -9.12 5.96
CA VAL A 46 -10.13 -8.67 6.08
C VAL A 46 -10.23 -7.15 6.02
N LEU A 47 -9.27 -6.43 6.60
CA LEU A 47 -9.13 -4.98 6.49
C LEU A 47 -8.75 -4.65 5.05
N ARG A 48 -9.75 -4.41 4.20
CA ARG A 48 -9.57 -3.68 2.97
C ARG A 48 -8.99 -2.33 3.36
N LEU A 49 -7.71 -2.12 3.07
CA LEU A 49 -6.95 -0.89 3.32
C LEU A 49 -7.47 0.29 2.46
N GLU A 50 -8.74 0.28 2.06
CA GLU A 50 -9.42 1.31 1.27
C GLU A 50 -9.35 2.68 1.97
N ASP A 51 -9.32 2.70 3.32
CA ASP A 51 -9.09 3.91 4.13
C ASP A 51 -7.60 4.20 4.43
N SER A 52 -6.67 3.36 3.98
CA SER A 52 -5.24 3.61 4.21
C SER A 52 -4.75 4.81 3.42
N GLY A 53 -3.71 5.46 3.94
CA GLY A 53 -3.08 6.60 3.26
C GLY A 53 -2.61 6.27 1.84
N TYR A 54 -2.33 5.00 1.56
CA TYR A 54 -1.98 4.49 0.24
C TYR A 54 -3.14 4.59 -0.77
N PHE A 55 -4.35 4.15 -0.42
CA PHE A 55 -5.51 4.24 -1.32
C PHE A 55 -5.95 5.69 -1.54
N GLN A 56 -5.90 6.51 -0.49
CA GLN A 56 -6.16 7.94 -0.60
C GLN A 56 -5.12 8.66 -1.47
N TYR A 57 -3.85 8.25 -1.38
CA TYR A 57 -2.79 8.77 -2.22
C TYR A 57 -3.02 8.41 -3.69
N GLU A 58 -3.30 7.14 -4.01
CA GLU A 58 -3.61 6.74 -5.39
C GLU A 58 -4.81 7.50 -5.96
N TRP A 59 -5.87 7.70 -5.16
CA TRP A 59 -7.05 8.45 -5.58
C TRP A 59 -6.73 9.92 -5.86
N ARG A 60 -5.87 10.56 -5.06
CA ARG A 60 -5.46 11.96 -5.25
C ARG A 60 -4.53 12.18 -6.43
N HIS A 61 -3.95 11.11 -7.00
CA HIS A 61 -3.01 11.20 -8.11
C HIS A 61 -3.46 10.36 -9.32
N PRO A 62 -4.56 10.73 -10.01
CA PRO A 62 -5.09 9.96 -11.15
C PRO A 62 -4.11 9.85 -12.32
N ARG A 63 -3.27 10.87 -12.56
CA ARG A 63 -2.21 10.81 -13.59
C ARG A 63 -1.16 9.74 -13.32
N LEU A 64 -0.94 9.37 -12.05
CA LEU A 64 -0.06 8.25 -11.71
C LEU A 64 -0.68 6.93 -12.15
N ARG A 65 -2.01 6.77 -12.03
CA ARG A 65 -2.73 5.59 -12.53
C ARG A 65 -2.69 5.48 -14.06
N GLU A 66 -2.88 6.58 -14.77
CA GLU A 66 -2.73 6.63 -16.25
C GLU A 66 -1.30 6.26 -16.69
N LEU A 67 -0.28 6.80 -16.02
CA LEU A 67 1.12 6.48 -16.34
C LEU A 67 1.47 5.00 -16.09
N LEU A 68 0.71 4.34 -15.23
CA LEU A 68 0.83 2.91 -14.90
C LEU A 68 -0.07 2.01 -15.77
N GLY A 69 -0.88 2.59 -16.66
CA GLY A 69 -1.76 1.83 -17.56
C GLY A 69 -3.02 1.26 -16.90
N GLU A 70 -3.47 1.84 -15.77
CA GLU A 70 -4.70 1.44 -15.08
C GLU A 70 -5.98 2.10 -15.65
N TRP A 71 -5.87 2.80 -16.79
CA TRP A 71 -6.96 3.38 -17.59
C TRP A 71 -6.66 3.28 -19.09
#